data_AF-A0A1G2KT85-F1
#
_entry.id   AF-A0A1G2KT85-F1
#
_cell.length_a   1.000
_cell.length_b   1.000
_cell.length_c   1.000
_cell.angle_alpha   90.00
_cell.angle_beta   90.00
_cell.angle_gamma   90.00
#
_symmetry.space_group_name_H-M   'P 1'
#
loop_
_entity.id
_entity.type
_entity.pdbx_description
1 polymer ?
#
loop_
_entity_poly.entity_id
_entity_poly.type
_entity_poly.pdbx_seq_one_letter_code
_entity_poly.pdbx_strand_id
1 'polypeptide(L)'
;MKGTNNNSVSLAGEFAVLSQLALRGYDANMTLGRTKSVDILVSDPKNLKMYKLEVKTNYQNSRNKPQVSRVHGKAVSGWIMHKKHEEIVDPDLFYCFVNIGKQTNIFKFYIVPSKIVAKYVKEEHQHWLDEKKKEGKKVKDAEMRILRMGLKGEKYIVSTPTAEQYEDNWEFNK
;
A
#
# COMPACT_ATOMS: atom_id res chain seq x y z
N MET A 1 -26.48 -7.04 1.10
CA MET A 1 -25.75 -5.93 0.44
C MET A 1 -25.30 -6.41 -0.94
N LYS A 2 -25.70 -5.71 -2.02
CA LYS A 2 -25.08 -5.86 -3.34
C LYS A 2 -23.55 -5.75 -3.18
N GLY A 3 -22.79 -6.59 -3.88
CA GLY A 3 -21.33 -6.59 -3.77
C GLY A 3 -20.76 -5.20 -3.97
N THR A 4 -19.92 -4.75 -3.04
CA THR A 4 -19.31 -3.42 -3.08
C THR A 4 -18.50 -3.26 -4.37
N ASN A 5 -18.77 -2.20 -5.14
CA ASN A 5 -18.03 -1.90 -6.37
C ASN A 5 -16.58 -1.50 -6.02
N ASN A 6 -15.59 -2.15 -6.66
CA ASN A 6 -14.16 -1.88 -6.44
C ASN A 6 -13.78 -0.41 -6.69
N ASN A 7 -14.42 0.24 -7.67
CA ASN A 7 -14.17 1.66 -7.94
C ASN A 7 -14.67 2.52 -6.78
N SER A 8 -15.82 2.19 -6.20
CA SER A 8 -16.37 2.89 -5.03
C SER A 8 -15.50 2.69 -3.79
N VAL A 9 -14.93 1.49 -3.59
CA VAL A 9 -13.97 1.23 -2.50
C VAL A 9 -12.71 2.05 -2.68
N SER A 10 -12.16 2.08 -3.89
CA SER A 10 -10.94 2.85 -4.20
C SER A 10 -11.16 4.33 -3.93
N LEU A 11 -12.26 4.90 -4.46
CA LEU A 11 -12.65 6.28 -4.25
C LEU A 11 -12.92 6.62 -2.78
N ALA A 12 -13.56 5.71 -2.03
CA ALA A 12 -13.76 5.89 -0.59
C ALA A 12 -12.43 5.96 0.18
N GLY A 13 -11.43 5.17 -0.24
CA GLY A 13 -10.08 5.26 0.33
C GLY A 13 -9.40 6.59 0.00
N GLU A 14 -9.47 7.06 -1.25
CA GLU A 14 -8.93 8.37 -1.67
C GLU A 14 -9.55 9.51 -0.85
N PHE A 15 -10.88 9.53 -0.68
CA PHE A 15 -11.56 10.53 0.16
C PHE A 15 -11.19 10.44 1.64
N ALA A 16 -11.03 9.23 2.18
CA ALA A 16 -10.60 9.05 3.56
C ALA A 16 -9.19 9.62 3.79
N VAL A 17 -8.28 9.41 2.84
CA VAL A 17 -6.92 9.98 2.87
C VAL A 17 -6.95 11.50 2.80
N LEU A 18 -7.72 12.08 1.87
CA LEU A 18 -7.88 13.54 1.78
C LEU A 18 -8.42 14.15 3.08
N SER A 19 -9.41 13.51 3.69
CA SER A 19 -9.94 13.94 5.00
C SER A 19 -8.86 13.96 6.07
N GLN A 20 -8.01 12.93 6.13
CA GLN A 20 -6.92 12.86 7.10
C GLN A 20 -5.82 13.91 6.85
N LEU A 21 -5.50 14.19 5.58
CA LEU A 21 -4.55 15.24 5.22
C LEU A 21 -5.08 16.63 5.60
N ALA A 22 -6.34 16.92 5.28
CA ALA A 22 -7.00 18.18 5.61
C ALA A 22 -7.03 18.43 7.13
N LEU A 23 -7.38 17.40 7.93
CA LEU A 23 -7.38 17.50 9.40
C LEU A 23 -5.99 17.80 9.99
N ARG A 24 -4.92 17.53 9.24
CA ARG A 24 -3.52 17.80 9.64
C ARG A 24 -2.98 19.12 9.09
N GLY A 25 -3.80 19.87 8.35
CA GLY A 25 -3.42 21.16 7.78
C GLY A 25 -2.61 21.08 6.49
N TYR A 26 -2.57 19.92 5.83
CA TYR A 26 -2.02 19.82 4.47
C TYR A 26 -3.02 20.38 3.45
N ASP A 27 -2.52 21.07 2.43
CA ASP A 27 -3.31 21.42 1.25
C ASP A 27 -3.17 20.27 0.22
N ALA A 28 -4.21 19.45 0.11
CA ALA A 28 -4.19 18.24 -0.70
C ALA A 28 -5.33 18.21 -1.70
N ASN A 29 -5.01 17.87 -2.95
CA ASN A 29 -5.96 17.85 -4.06
C ASN A 29 -5.92 16.51 -4.78
N MET A 30 -7.12 15.95 -5.04
CA MET A 30 -7.27 14.74 -5.85
C MET A 30 -7.03 15.06 -7.31
N THR A 31 -6.29 14.19 -8.01
CA THR A 31 -6.13 14.34 -9.46
C THR A 31 -7.31 13.71 -10.19
N LEU A 32 -7.67 14.28 -11.34
CA LEU A 32 -8.77 13.80 -12.18
C LEU A 32 -8.22 13.30 -13.53
N GLY A 33 -8.96 12.38 -14.15
CA GLY A 33 -8.68 11.89 -15.50
C GLY A 33 -8.10 10.48 -15.55
N ARG A 34 -8.05 9.93 -16.76
CA ARG A 34 -7.64 8.54 -17.02
C ARG A 34 -6.12 8.35 -17.08
N THR A 35 -5.38 9.42 -17.35
CA THR A 35 -3.91 9.44 -17.47
C THR A 35 -3.28 10.13 -16.26
N LYS A 36 -3.90 10.03 -15.09
CA LYS A 36 -3.33 10.60 -13.85
C LYS A 36 -2.00 9.91 -13.53
N SER A 37 -1.00 10.72 -13.17
CA SER A 37 0.33 10.24 -12.76
C SER A 37 0.38 9.81 -11.29
N VAL A 38 -0.54 10.31 -10.48
CA VAL A 38 -0.70 9.98 -9.04
C VAL A 38 -2.12 10.32 -8.60
N ASP A 39 -2.64 9.69 -7.54
CA ASP A 39 -4.00 9.92 -7.04
C ASP A 39 -4.19 11.28 -6.33
N ILE A 40 -3.25 11.68 -5.49
CA ILE A 40 -3.33 12.91 -4.69
C ILE A 40 -2.00 13.69 -4.79
N LEU A 41 -2.10 15.01 -4.97
CA LEU A 41 -1.01 15.96 -4.78
C LEU A 41 -1.17 16.62 -3.41
N VAL A 42 -0.08 16.67 -2.65
CA VAL A 42 -0.07 17.22 -1.28
C VAL A 42 0.95 18.35 -1.21
N SER A 43 0.54 19.50 -0.69
CA SER A 43 1.39 20.63 -0.34
C SER A 43 1.44 20.74 1.18
N ASP A 44 2.65 20.78 1.73
CA ASP A 44 2.89 21.07 3.14
C ASP A 44 3.14 22.57 3.32
N PRO A 45 2.18 23.34 3.83
CA PRO A 45 2.32 24.79 3.97
C PRO A 45 3.38 25.18 5.01
N LYS A 46 3.82 24.27 5.89
CA LYS A 46 4.81 24.57 6.95
C LYS A 46 6.23 24.69 6.39
N ASN A 47 6.56 23.85 5.41
CA ASN A 47 7.91 23.76 4.84
C ASN A 47 7.93 23.96 3.30
N LEU A 48 6.78 24.26 2.70
CA LEU A 48 6.59 24.50 1.27
C LEU A 48 7.01 23.31 0.39
N LYS A 49 7.00 22.09 0.93
CA LYS A 49 7.28 20.87 0.16
C LYS A 49 6.03 20.33 -0.50
N MET A 50 6.24 19.72 -1.66
CA MET A 50 5.21 19.03 -2.42
C MET A 50 5.46 17.53 -2.37
N TYR A 51 4.41 16.75 -2.16
CA TYR A 51 4.44 15.30 -2.19
C TYR A 51 3.39 14.77 -3.17
N LYS A 52 3.67 13.58 -3.69
CA LYS A 52 2.77 12.77 -4.52
C LYS A 52 2.33 11.58 -3.68
N LEU A 53 1.04 11.26 -3.69
CA LEU A 53 0.49 10.16 -2.91
C LEU A 53 -0.39 9.25 -3.78
N GLU A 54 0.08 8.02 -4.00
CA GLU A 54 -0.71 6.96 -4.63
C GLU A 54 -1.48 6.20 -3.55
N VAL A 55 -2.78 6.00 -3.76
CA VAL A 55 -3.66 5.33 -2.79
C VAL A 55 -3.96 3.91 -3.28
N LYS A 56 -3.78 2.93 -2.40
CA LYS A 56 -4.21 1.54 -2.64
C LYS A 56 -5.14 1.12 -1.52
N THR A 57 -6.38 0.76 -1.89
CA THR A 57 -7.42 0.49 -0.91
C THR A 57 -7.81 -0.98 -0.90
N ASN A 58 -7.86 -1.55 0.29
CA ASN A 58 -8.46 -2.85 0.56
C ASN A 58 -9.70 -2.66 1.42
N TYR A 59 -10.76 -3.38 1.10
CA TYR A 59 -11.94 -3.52 1.95
C TYR A 59 -11.96 -4.91 2.58
N GLN A 60 -12.01 -4.96 3.90
CA GLN A 60 -12.02 -6.20 4.66
C GLN A 60 -13.34 -6.94 4.43
N ASN A 61 -13.23 -8.08 3.76
CA ASN A 61 -14.32 -9.01 3.52
C ASN A 61 -13.82 -10.44 3.78
N SER A 62 -14.61 -11.45 3.44
CA SER A 62 -14.20 -12.85 3.62
C SER A 62 -12.92 -13.23 2.87
N ARG A 63 -12.57 -12.52 1.80
CA ARG A 63 -11.39 -12.74 0.94
C ARG A 63 -10.15 -11.93 1.36
N ASN A 64 -10.33 -10.83 2.09
CA ASN A 64 -9.27 -9.90 2.52
C ASN A 64 -9.05 -9.93 4.05
N LYS A 65 -8.88 -11.13 4.61
CA LYS A 65 -8.51 -11.33 6.02
C LYS A 65 -6.99 -11.14 6.22
N PRO A 66 -6.51 -10.96 7.48
CA PRO A 66 -5.08 -11.00 7.78
C PRO A 66 -4.42 -12.17 7.05
N GLN A 67 -3.41 -11.85 6.22
CA GLN A 67 -2.81 -12.85 5.36
C GLN A 67 -1.88 -13.71 6.19
N VAL A 68 -2.20 -15.01 6.31
CA VAL A 68 -1.29 -16.00 6.85
C VAL A 68 -0.78 -16.82 5.67
N SER A 69 0.50 -16.66 5.35
CA SER A 69 1.18 -17.41 4.29
C SER A 69 2.31 -18.24 4.88
N ARG A 70 2.44 -19.48 4.41
CA ARG A 70 3.62 -20.32 4.72
C ARG A 70 4.92 -19.68 4.22
N VAL A 71 4.83 -18.95 3.11
CA VAL A 71 6.00 -18.34 2.43
C VAL A 71 6.32 -16.96 3.03
N HIS A 72 5.29 -16.17 3.36
CA HIS A 72 5.46 -14.75 3.70
C HIS A 72 5.14 -14.41 5.16
N GLY A 73 4.80 -15.41 5.98
CA GLY A 73 4.39 -15.21 7.37
C GLY A 73 3.01 -14.57 7.50
N LYS A 74 2.78 -13.91 8.63
CA LYS A 74 1.52 -13.19 8.93
C LYS A 74 1.63 -11.73 8.53
N ALA A 75 0.59 -11.18 7.95
CA ALA A 75 0.52 -9.76 7.60
C ALA A 75 -0.84 -9.18 7.97
N VAL A 76 -0.87 -7.88 8.25
CA VAL A 76 -2.11 -7.12 8.49
C VAL A 76 -3.04 -7.23 7.29
N SER A 77 -2.49 -7.00 6.09
CA SER A 77 -3.19 -7.09 4.81
C SER A 77 -2.17 -7.14 3.67
N GLY A 78 -2.65 -7.37 2.45
CA GLY A 78 -1.83 -7.38 1.24
C GLY A 78 -2.53 -6.66 0.08
N TRP A 79 -1.84 -5.75 -0.59
CA TRP A 79 -2.36 -4.96 -1.71
C TRP A 79 -1.76 -5.44 -3.01
N ILE A 80 -2.58 -5.55 -4.04
CA ILE A 80 -2.14 -5.93 -5.37
C ILE A 80 -1.31 -4.79 -5.96
N MET A 81 -0.11 -5.15 -6.39
CA MET A 81 0.85 -4.31 -7.07
C MET A 81 1.14 -4.92 -8.45
N HIS A 82 2.01 -4.25 -9.20
CA HIS A 82 2.42 -4.61 -10.55
C HIS A 82 3.94 -4.49 -10.68
N LYS A 83 4.57 -5.27 -11.56
CA LYS A 83 6.02 -5.29 -11.83
C LYS A 83 6.66 -3.90 -11.94
N LYS A 84 6.04 -2.98 -12.68
CA LYS A 84 6.47 -1.57 -12.77
C LYS A 84 6.79 -0.90 -11.41
N HIS A 85 6.12 -1.29 -10.33
CA HIS A 85 6.35 -0.70 -9.01
C HIS A 85 7.68 -1.13 -8.38
N GLU A 86 8.36 -2.15 -8.91
CA GLU A 86 9.73 -2.52 -8.50
C GLU A 86 10.75 -1.42 -8.81
N GLU A 87 10.43 -0.51 -9.74
CA GLU A 87 11.36 0.48 -10.28
C GLU A 87 10.94 1.92 -9.99
N ILE A 88 9.72 2.14 -9.48
CA ILE A 88 9.22 3.47 -9.14
C ILE A 88 9.87 3.93 -7.83
N VAL A 89 10.94 4.71 -7.96
CA VAL A 89 11.64 5.33 -6.84
C VAL A 89 11.67 6.83 -7.08
N ASP A 90 10.94 7.56 -6.25
CA ASP A 90 10.85 9.02 -6.29
C ASP A 90 10.84 9.55 -4.85
N PRO A 91 11.75 10.49 -4.51
CA PRO A 91 11.94 10.97 -3.15
C PRO A 91 10.70 11.64 -2.55
N ASP A 92 9.75 12.08 -3.38
CA ASP A 92 8.57 12.82 -2.96
C ASP A 92 7.28 12.03 -3.26
N LEU A 93 7.39 10.80 -3.76
CA LEU A 93 6.27 9.86 -3.93
C LEU A 93 6.15 8.91 -2.73
N PHE A 94 4.94 8.86 -2.19
CA PHE A 94 4.53 7.93 -1.15
C PHE A 94 3.33 7.11 -1.63
N TYR A 95 3.16 5.95 -1.00
CA TYR A 95 1.96 5.14 -1.13
C TYR A 95 1.18 5.20 0.18
N CYS A 96 -0.11 5.49 0.12
CA CYS A 96 -1.03 5.29 1.23
C CYS A 96 -1.82 4.00 1.02
N PHE A 97 -1.46 2.96 1.79
CA PHE A 97 -2.21 1.72 1.82
C PHE A 97 -3.34 1.85 2.83
N VAL A 98 -4.58 1.81 2.34
CA VAL A 98 -5.78 1.96 3.15
C VAL A 98 -6.42 0.60 3.38
N ASN A 99 -6.71 0.27 4.64
CA ASN A 99 -7.48 -0.91 5.00
C ASN A 99 -8.80 -0.47 5.65
N ILE A 100 -9.90 -0.67 4.93
CA ILE A 100 -11.26 -0.34 5.39
C ILE A 100 -11.82 -1.57 6.10
N GLY A 101 -12.15 -1.43 7.39
CA GLY A 101 -12.76 -2.48 8.19
C GLY A 101 -14.17 -2.84 7.70
N LYS A 102 -14.62 -4.05 8.03
CA LYS A 102 -15.93 -4.57 7.61
C LYS A 102 -17.12 -3.69 8.02
N GLN A 103 -17.00 -2.98 9.15
CA GLN A 103 -18.03 -2.07 9.67
C GLN A 103 -18.05 -0.70 8.94
N THR A 104 -17.14 -0.47 7.97
CA THR A 104 -17.02 0.74 7.15
C THR A 104 -16.72 2.05 7.87
N ASN A 105 -16.68 2.05 9.20
CA ASN A 105 -16.32 3.18 10.06
C ASN A 105 -14.86 3.13 10.56
N ILE A 106 -14.14 2.05 10.30
CA ILE A 106 -12.75 1.87 10.74
C ILE A 106 -11.86 1.91 9.50
N PHE A 107 -10.91 2.84 9.49
CA PHE A 107 -9.89 2.96 8.47
C PHE A 107 -8.53 2.84 9.13
N LYS A 108 -7.61 2.11 8.50
CA LYS A 108 -6.19 2.12 8.84
C LYS A 108 -5.39 2.59 7.65
N PHE A 109 -4.42 3.46 7.91
CA PHE A 109 -3.60 4.09 6.89
C PHE A 109 -2.14 3.72 7.12
N TYR A 110 -1.48 3.23 6.08
CA TYR A 110 -0.04 2.96 6.12
C TYR A 110 0.64 3.78 5.04
N ILE A 111 1.45 4.76 5.44
CA ILE A 111 2.10 5.70 4.54
C ILE A 111 3.55 5.29 4.37
N VAL A 112 3.91 4.83 3.17
CA VAL A 112 5.20 4.20 2.88
C VAL A 112 5.90 4.93 1.72
N PRO A 113 7.19 5.30 1.86
CA PRO A 113 7.95 5.89 0.77
C PRO A 113 8.05 4.95 -0.45
N SER A 114 8.01 5.51 -1.67
CA SER A 114 8.11 4.72 -2.91
C SER A 114 9.36 3.83 -2.97
N LYS A 115 10.50 4.32 -2.46
CA LYS A 115 11.76 3.56 -2.34
C LYS A 115 11.58 2.25 -1.55
N ILE A 116 10.84 2.30 -0.44
CA ILE A 116 10.58 1.13 0.41
C ILE A 116 9.62 0.18 -0.29
N VAL A 117 8.58 0.71 -0.94
CA VAL A 117 7.63 -0.09 -1.73
C VAL A 117 8.34 -0.83 -2.86
N ALA A 118 9.16 -0.13 -3.65
CA ALA A 118 9.89 -0.70 -4.78
C ALA A 118 10.84 -1.82 -4.35
N LYS A 119 11.64 -1.56 -3.31
CA LYS A 119 12.54 -2.56 -2.72
C LYS A 119 11.75 -3.80 -2.26
N TYR A 120 10.72 -3.59 -1.44
CA TYR A 120 9.95 -4.70 -0.88
C TYR A 120 9.27 -5.54 -1.97
N VAL A 121 8.58 -4.90 -2.92
CA VAL A 121 7.85 -5.57 -3.99
C VAL A 121 8.78 -6.46 -4.84
N LYS A 122 10.00 -5.99 -5.10
CA LYS A 122 11.03 -6.74 -5.82
C LYS A 122 11.52 -7.95 -5.02
N GLU A 123 11.92 -7.72 -3.77
CA GLU A 123 12.48 -8.77 -2.91
C GLU A 123 11.42 -9.84 -2.56
N GLU A 124 10.18 -9.45 -2.31
CA GLU A 124 9.07 -10.35 -1.99
C GLU A 124 8.76 -11.29 -3.15
N HIS A 125 8.70 -10.76 -4.37
CA HIS A 125 8.41 -11.56 -5.55
C HIS A 125 9.56 -12.50 -5.90
N GLN A 126 10.81 -12.02 -5.79
CA GLN A 126 11.98 -12.88 -5.96
C GLN A 126 11.97 -14.04 -4.96
N HIS A 127 11.69 -13.75 -3.69
CA HIS A 127 11.57 -14.78 -2.67
C HIS A 127 10.47 -15.80 -2.99
N TRP A 128 9.32 -15.35 -3.48
CA TRP A 128 8.25 -16.24 -3.92
C TRP A 128 8.67 -17.15 -5.08
N LEU A 129 9.36 -16.61 -6.08
CA LEU A 129 9.90 -17.40 -7.20
C LEU A 129 10.88 -18.48 -6.72
N ASP A 130 11.77 -18.12 -5.80
CA ASP A 130 12.78 -19.03 -5.25
C ASP A 130 12.12 -20.17 -4.45
N GLU A 131 11.13 -19.87 -3.61
CA GLU A 131 10.38 -20.87 -2.86
C GLU A 131 9.57 -21.79 -3.77
N LYS A 132 8.99 -21.26 -4.86
CA LYS A 132 8.28 -22.09 -5.84
C LYS A 132 9.21 -23.01 -6.63
N LYS A 133 10.42 -22.54 -6.93
CA LYS A 133 11.47 -23.36 -7.56
C LYS A 133 11.90 -24.50 -6.64
N LYS A 134 12.04 -24.26 -5.34
CA LYS A 134 12.32 -25.31 -4.33
C LYS A 134 11.19 -26.35 -4.24
N GLU A 135 9.94 -25.95 -4.42
CA GLU A 135 8.78 -26.86 -4.50
C GLU A 135 8.73 -27.68 -5.82
N GLY A 136 9.70 -27.51 -6.73
CA GLY A 136 9.73 -28.19 -8.04
C GLY A 136 8.69 -27.67 -9.04
N LYS A 137 8.03 -26.54 -8.76
CA LYS A 137 7.00 -25.97 -9.62
C LYS A 137 7.63 -25.00 -10.62
N LYS A 138 7.39 -25.22 -11.91
CA LYS A 138 7.66 -24.21 -12.96
C LYS A 138 6.61 -23.12 -12.84
N VAL A 139 6.96 -22.01 -12.21
CA VAL A 139 6.10 -20.83 -12.12
C VAL A 139 6.63 -19.76 -13.06
N LYS A 140 5.75 -19.20 -13.89
CA LYS A 140 6.09 -18.09 -14.79
C LYS A 140 6.17 -16.80 -13.97
N ASP A 141 7.20 -15.98 -14.21
CA ASP A 141 7.24 -14.59 -13.72
C ASP A 141 6.06 -13.82 -14.34
N ALA A 142 4.98 -13.68 -13.57
CA ALA A 142 3.80 -12.90 -13.96
C ALA A 142 4.00 -11.42 -13.59
N GLU A 143 3.19 -10.51 -14.11
CA GLU A 143 3.29 -9.07 -13.78
C GLU A 143 2.76 -8.70 -12.39
N MET A 144 1.94 -9.56 -11.80
CA MET A 144 1.33 -9.30 -10.49
C MET A 144 2.36 -9.35 -9.38
N ARG A 145 2.25 -8.39 -8.45
CA ARG A 145 3.04 -8.30 -7.22
C ARG A 145 2.12 -8.10 -6.03
N ILE A 146 2.62 -8.30 -4.81
CA ILE A 146 1.84 -8.05 -3.60
C ILE A 146 2.67 -7.27 -2.59
N LEU A 147 2.21 -6.08 -2.20
CA LEU A 147 2.76 -5.43 -1.01
C LEU A 147 2.05 -5.95 0.22
N ARG A 148 2.78 -6.51 1.19
CA ARG A 148 2.21 -6.94 2.48
C ARG A 148 2.70 -6.03 3.59
N MET A 149 1.79 -5.66 4.47
CA MET A 149 2.11 -4.90 5.66
C MET A 149 2.29 -5.86 6.83
N GLY A 150 3.52 -5.93 7.35
CA GLY A 150 3.88 -6.79 8.47
C GLY A 150 3.27 -6.38 9.80
N LEU A 151 3.26 -7.30 10.75
CA LEU A 151 2.83 -7.12 12.13
C LEU A 151 4.04 -6.83 13.03
N LYS A 152 3.78 -6.11 14.11
CA LYS A 152 4.76 -5.86 15.17
C LYS A 152 5.24 -7.17 15.79
N GLY A 153 6.56 -7.31 15.96
CA GLY A 153 7.20 -8.45 16.63
C GLY A 153 7.34 -9.73 15.80
N GLU A 154 6.76 -9.77 14.59
CA GLU A 154 6.97 -10.89 13.66
C GLU A 154 8.30 -10.72 12.92
N LYS A 155 8.98 -11.84 12.66
CA LYS A 155 10.22 -11.86 11.87
C LYS A 155 9.91 -12.27 10.43
N TYR A 156 10.39 -11.48 9.48
CA TYR A 156 10.20 -11.73 8.05
C TYR A 156 11.54 -12.07 7.39
N ILE A 157 11.47 -12.96 6.39
CA ILE A 157 12.64 -13.36 5.59
C ILE A 157 13.10 -12.18 4.71
N VAL A 158 12.14 -11.48 4.11
CA VAL A 158 12.35 -10.25 3.36
C VAL A 158 12.15 -9.05 4.29
N SER A 159 12.79 -7.91 3.98
CA SER A 159 12.67 -6.66 4.73
C SER A 159 11.26 -6.06 4.61
N THR A 160 10.27 -6.67 5.26
CA THR A 160 8.85 -6.31 5.18
C THR A 160 8.55 -4.99 5.90
N PRO A 161 7.90 -4.02 5.24
CA PRO A 161 7.39 -2.84 5.95
C PRO A 161 6.31 -3.26 6.94
N THR A 162 6.39 -2.78 8.17
CA THR A 162 5.48 -3.19 9.25
C THR A 162 4.52 -2.07 9.65
N ALA A 163 3.38 -2.45 10.22
CA ALA A 163 2.42 -1.50 10.77
C ALA A 163 3.04 -0.59 11.84
N GLU A 164 3.94 -1.12 12.67
CA GLU A 164 4.65 -0.31 13.68
C GLU A 164 5.48 0.84 13.07
N GLN A 165 6.01 0.65 11.86
CA GLN A 165 6.83 1.65 11.19
C GLN A 165 6.00 2.68 10.42
N TYR A 166 4.86 2.28 9.86
CA TYR A 166 4.18 3.06 8.82
C TYR A 166 2.69 3.34 9.09
N GLU A 167 2.07 2.74 10.11
CA GLU A 167 0.69 3.10 10.51
C GLU A 167 0.67 4.56 10.94
N ASP A 168 -0.21 5.35 10.31
CA ASP A 168 -0.37 6.79 10.55
C ASP A 168 0.92 7.64 10.43
N ASN A 169 1.86 7.25 9.56
CA ASN A 169 3.06 8.03 9.23
C ASN A 169 2.76 9.25 8.32
N TRP A 170 1.94 10.18 8.81
CA TRP A 170 1.45 11.35 8.07
C TRP A 170 2.45 12.49 7.90
N GLU A 171 3.65 12.35 8.47
CA GLU A 171 4.73 13.35 8.36
C GLU A 171 5.63 13.12 7.13
N PHE A 172 5.31 12.13 6.29
CA PHE A 172 6.07 11.79 5.09
C PHE A 172 7.58 11.54 5.37
N ASN A 173 7.86 10.90 6.51
CA ASN A 173 9.22 10.51 6.87
C ASN A 173 9.75 9.43 5.89
N LYS A 174 10.99 9.61 5.44
CA LYS A 174 11.66 8.78 4.42
C LYS A 174 12.30 7.53 5.01
#